data_AF-E9IXT1-F1
#
_entry.id   AF-E9IXT1-F1
#
_cell.length_a   1.000
_cell.length_b   1.000
_cell.length_c   1.000
_cell.angle_alpha   90.00
_cell.angle_beta   90.00
_cell.angle_gamma   90.00
#
_symmetry.space_group_name_H-M   'P 1'
#
loop_
_entity.id
_entity.type
_entity.pdbx_description
1 polymer ?
#
loop_
_entity_poly.entity_id
_entity_poly.type
_entity_poly.pdbx_seq_one_letter_code
_entity_poly.pdbx_strand_id
1 'polypeptide(L)' 'MKNKEKDFRERLKEWDVMFLSETWLQKKKRKRVQKWLPKGYVWEMQETAKKSKKRRVMGEMIMGIREGYG' A
#
# COMPACT_ATOMS: atom_id res chain seq x y z
N MET A 1 -22.52 9.37 12.27
CA MET A 1 -21.08 9.39 11.95
C MET A 1 -20.85 8.60 10.66
N LYS A 2 -20.48 9.27 9.55
CA LYS A 2 -20.12 8.58 8.30
C LYS A 2 -18.80 7.83 8.52
N ASN A 3 -18.77 6.57 8.10
CA ASN A 3 -17.66 5.66 8.34
C ASN A 3 -16.44 6.07 7.48
N LYS A 4 -15.57 6.94 8.02
CA LYS A 4 -14.43 7.57 7.31
C LYS A 4 -13.54 6.56 6.59
N GLU A 5 -13.38 5.36 7.15
CA GLU A 5 -12.57 4.29 6.55
C GLU A 5 -13.19 3.78 5.23
N LYS A 6 -14.52 3.66 5.18
CA LYS A 6 -15.22 3.24 3.96
C LYS A 6 -15.11 4.31 2.87
N ASP A 7 -15.26 5.58 3.25
CA ASP A 7 -15.13 6.71 2.31
C ASP A 7 -13.71 6.78 1.73
N PHE A 8 -12.69 6.61 2.59
CA PHE A 8 -11.30 6.55 2.14
C PHE A 8 -11.06 5.40 1.16
N ARG A 9 -11.59 4.20 1.45
CA ARG A 9 -11.42 3.03 0.57
C ARG A 9 -12.12 3.18 -0.78
N GLU A 10 -13.28 3.85 -0.81
CA GLU A 10 -13.97 4.16 -2.07
C GLU A 10 -13.14 5.14 -2.91
N ARG A 11 -12.59 6.19 -2.29
CA ARG A 11 -11.73 7.16 -2.99
C ARG A 11 -10.46 6.54 -3.57
N LEU A 12 -9.89 5.51 -2.93
CA LEU A 12 -8.73 4.80 -3.49
C LEU A 12 -9.03 4.18 -4.86
N LYS A 13 -10.29 3.81 -5.15
CA LYS A 13 -10.68 3.23 -6.43
C LYS A 13 -10.77 4.23 -7.57
N GLU A 14 -10.65 5.54 -7.30
CA GLU A 14 -10.65 6.58 -8.32
C GLU A 14 -9.28 6.75 -8.98
N TRP A 15 -8.20 6.35 -8.30
CA TRP A 15 -6.83 6.54 -8.76
C TRP A 15 -6.40 5.42 -9.71
N ASP A 16 -5.64 5.76 -10.74
CA ASP A 16 -5.10 4.76 -11.67
C ASP A 16 -3.76 4.18 -11.20
N VAL A 17 -2.95 5.01 -10.54
CA VAL A 17 -1.69 4.63 -9.91
C VAL A 17 -1.67 5.14 -8.47
N MET A 18 -1.33 4.25 -7.54
CA MET A 18 -1.22 4.56 -6.11
C MET A 18 0.15 4.19 -5.57
N PHE A 19 0.70 5.07 -4.73
CA PHE A 19 1.94 4.85 -4.00
C PHE A 19 1.69 5.04 -2.50
N LEU A 20 1.95 4.00 -1.71
CA LEU A 20 1.86 4.03 -0.25
C LEU A 20 3.26 3.79 0.32
N SER A 21 3.85 4.81 0.94
CA SER A 21 5.14 4.73 1.63
C SER A 21 4.95 4.76 3.15
N GLU A 22 5.91 4.20 3.89
CA GLU A 22 5.94 4.23 5.37
C GLU A 22 4.93 3.32 6.08
N THR A 23 4.64 2.16 5.50
CA THR A 23 3.93 1.15 6.27
C THR A 23 4.85 0.58 7.35
N TRP A 24 4.52 0.81 8.64
CA TRP A 24 5.07 0.06 9.78
C TRP A 24 4.57 -1.41 9.78
N LEU A 25 4.65 -2.06 8.62
CA LEU A 25 4.11 -3.38 8.36
C LEU A 25 5.14 -4.43 8.74
N GLN A 26 5.09 -4.91 9.98
CA GLN A 26 5.74 -6.20 10.27
C GLN A 26 5.24 -7.25 9.25
N LYS A 27 6.10 -8.17 8.81
CA LYS A 27 5.78 -9.21 7.79
C LYS A 27 4.42 -9.89 7.99
N LYS A 28 4.00 -10.13 9.24
CA LYS A 28 2.70 -10.75 9.58
C LYS A 28 1.50 -9.86 9.22
N LYS A 29 1.63 -8.54 9.27
CA LYS A 29 0.60 -7.57 8.91
C LYS A 29 0.54 -7.29 7.40
N ARG A 30 1.58 -7.62 6.62
CA ARG A 30 1.62 -7.49 5.14
C ARG A 30 0.46 -8.19 4.44
N LYS A 31 0.22 -9.46 4.80
CA LYS A 31 -0.91 -10.24 4.25
C LYS A 31 -2.28 -9.62 4.58
N ARG A 32 -2.39 -8.92 5.70
CA ARG A 32 -3.63 -8.25 6.11
C ARG A 32 -3.87 -6.99 5.27
N VAL A 33 -2.80 -6.24 4.97
CA VAL A 33 -2.89 -5.04 4.13
C VAL A 33 -3.21 -5.39 2.69
N GLN A 34 -2.58 -6.42 2.11
CA GLN A 34 -2.95 -6.90 0.77
C GLN A 34 -4.44 -7.27 0.65
N LYS A 35 -5.03 -7.88 1.69
CA LYS A 35 -6.48 -8.17 1.72
C LYS A 35 -7.37 -6.94 1.90
N TRP A 36 -6.83 -5.88 2.49
CA TRP A 36 -7.56 -4.63 2.73
C TRP A 36 -7.55 -3.69 1.52
N LEU A 37 -6.48 -3.72 0.72
CA LEU A 37 -6.36 -2.91 -0.49
C LEU A 37 -7.51 -3.18 -1.49
N PRO A 38 -7.88 -2.20 -2.32
CA PRO A 38 -8.93 -2.38 -3.31
C PRO A 38 -8.53 -3.44 -4.35
N LYS A 39 -9.53 -4.23 -4.75
CA LYS A 39 -9.42 -5.16 -5.89
C LYS A 39 -9.46 -4.36 -7.20
N GLY A 40 -9.03 -4.95 -8.31
CA GLY A 40 -8.92 -4.23 -9.59
C GLY A 40 -7.57 -3.53 -9.77
N TYR A 41 -6.57 -3.90 -8.98
CA TYR A 41 -5.23 -3.32 -9.00
C TYR A 41 -4.19 -4.44 -8.88
N VAL A 42 -3.13 -4.34 -9.68
CA VAL A 42 -1.90 -5.10 -9.51
C VAL A 42 -1.08 -4.41 -8.42
N TRP A 43 -0.94 -5.09 -7.28
CA TRP A 43 -0.22 -4.57 -6.13
C TRP A 43 1.20 -5.14 -6.07
N GLU A 44 2.19 -4.29 -6.27
CA GLU A 44 3.59 -4.59 -6.03
C GLU A 44 4.03 -4.02 -4.69
N MET A 45 4.84 -4.77 -3.94
CA MET A 45 5.41 -4.26 -2.70
C MET A 45 6.92 -4.41 -2.74
N GLN A 46 7.60 -3.27 -2.62
CA GLN A 46 9.04 -3.19 -2.57
C GLN A 46 9.49 -3.25 -1.11
N GLU A 47 10.09 -4.37 -0.73
CA GLU A 47 10.81 -4.49 0.53
C GLU A 47 12.15 -3.76 0.41
N THR A 48 12.28 -2.60 1.04
CA THR A 48 13.55 -1.87 1.05
C THR A 48 14.58 -2.67 1.85
N ALA A 49 15.59 -3.23 1.16
CA ALA A 49 16.66 -3.98 1.79
C ALA A 49 17.40 -3.11 2.82
N LYS A 50 17.42 -3.56 4.07
CA LYS A 50 18.06 -2.93 5.22
C LYS A 50 19.55 -2.66 4.92
N LYS A 51 19.95 -1.41 4.68
CA LYS A 51 21.36 -1.06 4.43
C LYS A 51 22.14 -0.37 5.57
N SER A 52 21.54 0.02 6.72
CA SER A 52 22.36 0.41 7.89
C SER A 52 21.60 0.55 9.22
N LYS A 53 22.34 0.47 10.34
CA LYS A 53 21.87 0.53 11.75
C LYS A 53 21.56 1.96 12.27
N LYS A 54 21.72 3.02 11.45
CA LYS A 54 21.78 4.41 11.98
C LYS A 54 21.05 5.51 11.20
N ARG A 55 20.26 5.22 10.16
CA ARG A 55 19.48 6.26 9.44
C ARG A 55 18.07 5.79 9.10
N ARG A 56 17.11 6.72 9.22
CA ARG A 56 15.66 6.56 9.01
C ARG A 56 15.37 5.64 7.83
N VAL A 57 14.63 4.57 8.11
CA VAL A 57 14.23 3.57 7.13
C VAL A 57 13.16 4.22 6.24
N MET A 58 13.47 4.45 4.97
CA MET A 58 12.43 4.70 3.97
C MET A 58 11.60 3.42 3.90
N GLY A 59 10.41 3.47 4.52
CA GLY A 59 9.58 2.31 4.81
C GLY A 59 9.19 1.56 3.55
N GLU A 60 8.83 0.29 3.73
CA GLU A 60 8.27 -0.56 2.69
C GLU A 60 7.26 0.20 1.84
N MET A 61 7.40 0.11 0.53
CA MET A 61 6.58 0.85 -0.42
C MET A 61 5.61 -0.13 -1.08
N ILE A 62 4.33 0.24 -1.15
CA ILE A 62 3.31 -0.51 -1.89
C ILE A 62 2.88 0.36 -3.07
N MET A 63 2.96 -0.22 -4.26
CA MET A 63 2.49 0.39 -5.48
C MET A 63 1.28 -0.39 -5.99
N GLY A 64 0.23 0.30 -6.41
CA GLY A 64 -0.95 -0.29 -7.04
C GLY A 64 -1.21 0.34 -8.39
N ILE A 65 -1.28 -0.47 -9.43
CA ILE A 65 -1.64 -0.03 -10.78
C ILE A 65 -2.99 -0.66 -11.13
N ARG A 66 -3.95 0.13 -11.62
CA ARG A 66 -5.27 -0.36 -11.98
C ARG A 66 -5.16 -1.44 -13.07
N GLU A 67 -5.85 -2.57 -12.89
CA GLU A 67 -5.94 -3.62 -13.90
C GLU A 67 -6.61 -3.05 -15.16
N GLY A 68 -5.98 -3.24 -16.32
CA GLY A 68 -6.43 -2.67 -17.60
C GLY A 68 -5.84 -1.29 -17.92
N TYR A 69 -5.00 -0.72 -17.06
CA TYR A 69 -4.09 0.36 -17.43
C TYR A 69 -2.83 -0.25 -18.06
N GLY A 70 -2.80 -0.34 -19.39
CA GLY A 70 -1.71 -0.93 -20.18
C GLY A 70 -1.98 -0.80 -21.67
#